data_AF-A0A2W2ITU9-F1
#
_entry.id   AF-A0A2W2ITU9-F1
#
_cell.length_a   1.000
_cell.length_b   1.000
_cell.length_c   1.000
_cell.angle_alpha   90.00
_cell.angle_beta   90.00
_cell.angle_gamma   90.00
#
_symmetry.space_group_name_H-M   'P 1'
#
loop_
_entity.id
_entity.type
_entity.pdbx_description
1 polymer ?
#
loop_
_entity_poly.entity_id
_entity_poly.type
_entity_poly.pdbx_seq_one_letter_code
_entity_poly.pdbx_strand_id
1 'polypeptide(L)'
;MIVGRVTLTEPHTVDETGEAAMTLSGREAWPIITRGEVLARHEAVLGQRGALVAVLFGQKDERNGYYTVTSSSSNLTDFAGYSGWADWSLSLVRHGPDNVIDLESRLTGAVRANDFSLSGERWHAPAIGAYGYYTGSTTASTMVRTGEDGPITVYRQVPAGVSPRWGCAVGDYLRGRVRLRTGYPPRELTGLTAAVDVDQWELSNGLVRARRSYTAGSMEVGSYTGGWKPKVWNIDIGSGPITSWESVTILRNDPEAATLRLTESRAPGRVAVDLTVRRGSRTVEVYVQRGDSGTISVYLASAETMTDSTSYVVRPTDDADGNRAIAGSARNFDPHAAGGLTKTSTTVLDCWLGVVAGGGSAVSGDQAAHLRDQYIGALPETTAAVRR
;
A
#
# COMPACT_ATOMS: atom_id res chain seq x y z
N MET A 1 -0.86 24.77 1.17
CA MET A 1 0.16 24.05 0.38
C MET A 1 0.03 22.55 0.65
N ILE A 2 0.31 21.71 -0.34
CA ILE A 2 0.35 20.24 -0.18
C ILE A 2 1.79 19.79 -0.41
N VAL A 3 2.35 19.01 0.52
CA VAL A 3 3.68 18.39 0.43
C VAL A 3 3.49 16.89 0.59
N GLY A 4 3.59 16.16 -0.53
CA GLY A 4 3.21 14.75 -0.55
C GLY A 4 1.78 14.59 -0.01
N ARG A 5 1.59 13.70 0.97
CA ARG A 5 0.27 13.41 1.55
C ARG A 5 -0.20 14.44 2.60
N VAL A 6 0.59 15.46 2.89
CA VAL A 6 0.35 16.38 4.02
C VAL A 6 -0.07 17.75 3.51
N THR A 7 -1.20 18.23 4.03
CA THR A 7 -1.62 19.62 3.84
C THR A 7 -1.04 20.48 4.95
N LEU A 8 -0.25 21.48 4.55
CA LEU A 8 0.41 22.42 5.46
C LEU A 8 -0.01 23.86 5.13
N THR A 9 0.09 24.71 6.13
CA THR A 9 -0.03 26.16 5.95
C THR A 9 1.08 26.62 5.02
N GLU A 10 0.74 27.37 3.98
CA GLU A 10 1.77 27.83 3.05
C GLU A 10 2.59 28.97 3.70
N PRO A 11 3.93 28.91 3.68
CA PRO A 11 4.75 29.99 4.21
C PRO A 11 4.69 31.24 3.33
N HIS A 12 4.80 32.41 3.95
CA HIS A 12 4.86 33.68 3.23
C HIS A 12 6.11 33.79 2.35
N THR A 13 7.25 33.34 2.87
CA THR A 13 8.55 33.37 2.19
C THR A 13 8.99 31.97 1.82
N VAL A 14 9.64 31.83 0.67
CA VAL A 14 10.29 30.60 0.22
C VAL A 14 11.73 30.97 -0.12
N ASP A 15 12.68 30.40 0.61
CA ASP A 15 14.10 30.63 0.39
C ASP A 15 14.66 29.53 -0.52
N GLU A 16 15.12 29.92 -1.70
CA GLU A 16 15.82 29.04 -2.65
C GLU A 16 17.27 29.48 -2.83
N THR A 17 18.18 28.51 -2.86
CA THR A 17 19.60 28.72 -3.14
C THR A 17 20.00 28.09 -4.47
N GLY A 18 21.19 28.43 -4.98
CA GLY A 18 21.67 28.06 -6.32
C GLY A 18 21.75 26.56 -6.64
N GLU A 19 21.56 25.67 -5.67
CA GLU A 19 21.55 24.21 -5.84
C GLU A 19 20.12 23.61 -5.92
N ALA A 20 19.12 24.45 -6.24
CA ALA A 20 17.70 24.05 -6.20
C ALA A 20 17.27 23.56 -4.80
N ALA A 21 18.04 23.90 -3.77
CA ALA A 21 17.72 23.64 -2.38
C ALA A 21 16.77 24.74 -1.87
N MET A 22 15.67 24.31 -1.27
CA MET A 22 14.59 25.13 -0.78
C MET A 22 14.36 24.85 0.70
N THR A 23 14.18 25.89 1.51
CA THR A 23 13.73 25.75 2.90
C THR A 23 12.33 26.31 3.05
N LEU A 24 11.45 25.52 3.66
CA LEU A 24 10.10 25.89 4.03
C LEU A 24 9.97 25.79 5.55
N SER A 25 9.29 26.75 6.17
CA SER A 25 8.98 26.68 7.60
C SER A 25 7.65 27.35 7.88
N GLY A 26 6.88 26.79 8.80
CA GLY A 26 5.57 27.31 9.16
C GLY A 26 5.11 26.83 10.52
N ARG A 27 3.87 27.17 10.85
CA ARG A 27 3.21 26.79 12.08
C ARG A 27 1.84 26.22 11.77
N GLU A 28 1.56 25.04 12.30
CA GLU A 28 0.22 24.45 12.27
C GLU A 28 -0.50 24.79 13.58
N ALA A 29 -1.39 25.77 13.47
CA ALA A 29 -2.31 26.19 14.52
C ALA A 29 -3.59 26.82 13.94
N TRP A 30 -3.55 27.23 12.66
CA TRP A 30 -4.59 28.02 12.02
C TRP A 30 -4.96 27.47 10.62
N PRO A 31 -6.25 27.43 10.22
CA PRO A 31 -7.43 27.65 11.07
C PRO A 31 -7.40 26.76 12.31
N ILE A 32 -8.10 27.14 13.39
CA ILE A 32 -8.04 26.39 14.66
C ILE A 32 -8.37 24.93 14.39
N ILE A 33 -7.37 24.08 14.55
CA ILE A 33 -7.46 22.64 14.40
C ILE A 33 -7.43 21.97 15.77
N THR A 34 -7.96 20.76 15.83
CA THR A 34 -7.94 19.95 17.04
C THR A 34 -6.51 19.57 17.42
N ARG A 35 -6.25 19.30 18.71
CA ARG A 35 -4.97 18.77 19.17
C ARG A 35 -4.55 17.50 18.40
N GLY A 36 -5.50 16.62 18.09
CA GLY A 36 -5.25 15.40 17.31
C GLY A 36 -4.75 15.69 15.89
N GLU A 37 -5.27 16.74 15.25
CA GLU A 37 -4.81 17.19 13.93
C GLU A 37 -3.43 17.84 13.98
N VAL A 38 -3.13 18.64 15.01
CA VAL A 38 -1.79 19.21 15.22
C VAL A 38 -0.76 18.10 15.36
N LEU A 39 -1.04 17.11 16.21
CA LEU A 39 -0.20 15.93 16.41
C LEU A 39 -0.03 15.13 15.12
N ALA A 40 -1.10 14.92 14.35
CA ALA A 40 -1.03 14.22 13.08
C ALA A 40 -0.15 14.95 12.06
N ARG A 41 -0.26 16.29 11.96
CA ARG A 41 0.61 17.08 11.07
C ARG A 41 2.06 17.08 11.53
N HIS A 42 2.30 17.16 12.85
CA HIS A 42 3.63 17.05 13.44
C HIS A 42 4.31 15.72 13.06
N GLU A 43 3.65 14.59 13.30
CA GLU A 43 4.16 13.26 12.94
C GLU A 43 4.35 13.14 11.43
N ALA A 44 3.39 13.63 10.64
CA ALA A 44 3.43 13.50 9.20
C ALA A 44 4.59 14.31 8.57
N VAL A 45 4.90 15.50 9.08
CA VAL A 45 6.08 16.29 8.68
C VAL A 45 7.37 15.50 8.94
N LEU A 46 7.52 14.92 10.13
CA LEU A 46 8.69 14.12 10.49
C LEU A 46 8.81 12.86 9.61
N GLY A 47 7.68 12.31 9.19
CA GLY A 47 7.59 11.13 8.33
C GLY A 47 7.98 11.35 6.87
N GLN A 48 8.18 12.59 6.41
CA GLN A 48 8.53 12.89 5.02
C GLN A 48 10.03 12.75 4.71
N ARG A 49 10.89 12.63 5.71
CA ARG A 49 12.35 12.63 5.51
C ARG A 49 12.80 11.56 4.52
N GLY A 50 13.54 11.97 3.50
CA GLY A 50 14.08 11.11 2.44
C GLY A 50 13.09 10.76 1.33
N ALA A 51 11.81 11.14 1.46
CA ALA A 51 10.80 10.82 0.47
C ALA A 51 10.89 11.74 -0.76
N LEU A 52 10.58 11.17 -1.93
CA LEU A 52 10.19 11.93 -3.12
C LEU A 52 8.73 12.37 -2.95
N VAL A 53 8.49 13.68 -3.03
CA VAL A 53 7.17 14.27 -2.83
C VAL A 53 6.80 15.18 -4.00
N ALA A 54 5.54 15.09 -4.41
CA ALA A 54 4.91 16.13 -5.21
C ALA A 54 4.52 17.29 -4.30
N VAL A 55 4.91 18.52 -4.66
CA VAL A 55 4.58 19.73 -3.91
C VAL A 55 3.71 20.63 -4.75
N LEU A 56 2.56 21.01 -4.17
CA LEU A 56 1.60 21.96 -4.75
C LEU A 56 1.49 23.17 -3.83
N PHE A 57 1.99 24.30 -4.32
CA PHE A 57 1.78 25.61 -3.72
C PHE A 57 0.42 26.15 -4.16
N GLY A 58 -0.26 26.84 -3.24
CA GLY A 58 -1.52 27.51 -3.50
C GLY A 58 -1.35 28.94 -4.00
N GLN A 59 -0.27 29.62 -3.59
CA GLN A 59 0.00 31.03 -3.99
C GLN A 59 1.28 31.22 -4.81
N LYS A 60 2.11 30.16 -4.92
CA LYS A 60 3.42 30.16 -5.61
C LYS A 60 3.49 29.01 -6.62
N ASP A 61 2.50 28.92 -7.50
CA ASP A 61 2.30 27.76 -8.37
C ASP A 61 3.45 27.55 -9.38
N GLU A 62 4.26 28.56 -9.67
CA GLU A 62 5.51 28.46 -10.43
C GLU A 62 6.56 27.55 -9.74
N ARG A 63 6.35 27.27 -8.44
CA ARG A 63 7.16 26.36 -7.63
C ARG A 63 6.56 24.96 -7.53
N ASN A 64 5.45 24.68 -8.19
CA ASN A 64 4.95 23.31 -8.27
C ASN A 64 5.99 22.39 -8.92
N GLY A 65 6.10 21.16 -8.41
CA GLY A 65 7.09 20.21 -8.90
C GLY A 65 7.33 19.05 -7.97
N TYR A 66 8.33 18.25 -8.32
CA TYR A 66 8.80 17.15 -7.52
C TYR A 66 10.05 17.54 -6.73
N TYR A 67 10.07 17.12 -5.48
CA TYR A 67 11.10 17.46 -4.51
C TYR A 67 11.53 16.22 -3.73
N THR A 68 12.77 16.16 -3.30
CA THR A 68 13.20 15.23 -2.25
C THR A 68 13.33 15.98 -0.93
N VAL A 69 12.72 15.46 0.13
CA VAL A 69 12.86 16.03 1.48
C VAL A 69 14.19 15.56 2.09
N THR A 70 15.16 16.47 2.25
CA THR A 70 16.49 16.14 2.79
C THR A 70 16.51 16.17 4.31
N SER A 71 15.78 17.12 4.91
CA SER A 71 15.55 17.18 6.35
C SER A 71 14.14 17.66 6.69
N SER A 72 13.64 17.18 7.82
CA SER A 72 12.34 17.55 8.39
C SER A 72 12.49 17.74 9.88
N SER A 73 11.88 18.80 10.41
CA SER A 73 11.79 19.06 11.84
C SER A 73 10.38 19.52 12.19
N SER A 74 9.92 19.17 13.37
CA SER A 74 8.72 19.76 13.94
C SER A 74 8.84 19.82 15.45
N ASN A 75 8.42 20.94 16.03
CA ASN A 75 8.42 21.21 17.47
C ASN A 75 6.97 21.38 17.93
N LEU A 76 6.51 20.48 18.78
CA LEU A 76 5.19 20.53 19.37
C LEU A 76 5.23 21.39 20.65
N THR A 77 4.37 22.40 20.73
CA THR A 77 4.18 23.21 21.94
C THR A 77 2.77 22.99 22.45
N ASP A 78 2.64 22.47 23.66
CA ASP A 78 1.37 22.26 24.34
C ASP A 78 1.16 23.26 25.48
N PHE A 79 -0.09 23.72 25.64
CA PHE A 79 -0.54 24.44 26.83
C PHE A 79 -1.49 23.55 27.62
N ALA A 80 -1.37 23.54 28.95
CA ALA A 80 -2.26 22.77 29.80
C ALA A 80 -3.73 23.13 29.50
N GLY A 81 -4.48 22.18 28.95
CA GLY A 81 -5.92 22.32 28.65
C GLY A 81 -6.28 22.95 27.29
N TYR A 82 -5.34 23.29 26.42
CA TYR A 82 -5.64 23.90 25.11
C TYR A 82 -4.96 23.19 23.93
N SER A 83 -5.49 23.41 22.73
CA SER A 83 -4.83 23.04 21.47
C SER A 83 -3.49 23.78 21.39
N GLY A 84 -2.40 23.02 21.43
CA GLY A 84 -1.06 23.51 21.14
C GLY A 84 -0.87 23.87 19.67
N TRP A 85 0.38 24.11 19.28
CA TRP A 85 0.77 24.26 17.88
C TRP A 85 2.00 23.41 17.54
N ALA A 86 2.18 23.14 16.26
CA ALA A 86 3.39 22.51 15.74
C ALA A 86 4.13 23.49 14.82
N ASP A 87 5.29 23.98 15.26
CA ASP A 87 6.23 24.65 14.38
C ASP A 87 6.94 23.59 13.54
N TRP A 88 7.14 23.82 12.25
CA TRP A 88 7.76 22.85 11.35
C TRP A 88 8.74 23.51 10.40
N SER A 89 9.72 22.74 9.95
CA SER A 89 10.62 23.12 8.87
C SER A 89 11.00 21.92 8.01
N LEU A 90 11.02 22.13 6.70
CA LEU A 90 11.40 21.17 5.67
C LEU A 90 12.52 21.77 4.82
N SER A 91 13.57 20.99 4.60
CA SER A 91 14.57 21.28 3.57
C SER A 91 14.33 20.33 2.40
N LEU A 92 14.22 20.91 1.21
CA LEU A 92 13.83 20.23 -0.01
C LEU A 92 14.90 20.44 -1.07
N VAL A 93 15.10 19.45 -1.93
CA VAL A 93 15.84 19.59 -3.19
C VAL A 93 14.85 19.46 -4.34
N ARG A 94 14.71 20.51 -5.15
CA ARG A 94 13.80 20.55 -6.29
C ARG A 94 14.41 19.78 -7.47
N HIS A 95 13.68 18.79 -7.97
CA HIS A 95 14.03 18.10 -9.21
C HIS A 95 13.53 18.84 -10.44
N GLY A 96 12.33 19.42 -10.34
CA GLY A 96 11.72 20.22 -11.40
C GLY A 96 10.21 20.05 -11.49
N PRO A 97 9.55 20.83 -12.35
CA PRO A 97 8.16 20.62 -12.74
C PRO A 97 7.97 19.33 -13.55
N ASP A 98 6.72 18.90 -13.68
CA ASP A 98 6.29 17.68 -14.39
C ASP A 98 6.64 17.66 -15.89
N ASN A 99 6.85 18.81 -16.53
CA ASN A 99 7.24 18.89 -17.94
C ASN A 99 8.77 18.75 -18.17
N VAL A 100 9.60 18.79 -17.13
CA VAL A 100 11.08 18.71 -17.22
C VAL A 100 11.62 17.38 -16.69
N ILE A 101 10.83 16.65 -15.91
CA ILE A 101 11.24 15.37 -15.32
C ILE A 101 10.36 14.22 -15.79
N ASP A 102 10.93 13.02 -15.74
CA ASP A 102 10.19 11.77 -15.69
C ASP A 102 10.35 11.15 -14.29
N LEU A 103 9.42 10.29 -13.92
CA LEU A 103 9.51 9.40 -12.77
C LEU A 103 10.03 8.05 -13.24
N GLU A 104 11.08 7.56 -12.60
CA GLU A 104 11.66 6.24 -12.82
C GLU A 104 11.24 5.30 -11.70
N SER A 105 10.45 4.29 -12.04
CA SER A 105 10.09 3.20 -11.13
C SER A 105 11.18 2.13 -11.18
N ARG A 106 12.02 2.10 -10.15
CA ARG A 106 13.09 1.10 -10.05
C ARG A 106 12.53 -0.21 -9.52
N LEU A 107 12.19 -1.09 -10.46
CA LEU A 107 11.73 -2.46 -10.18
C LEU A 107 12.95 -3.35 -9.96
N THR A 108 13.48 -3.33 -8.75
CA THR A 108 14.72 -4.05 -8.40
C THR A 108 14.41 -5.36 -7.68
N GLY A 109 15.33 -6.33 -7.78
CA GLY A 109 15.22 -7.63 -7.11
C GLY A 109 14.86 -8.78 -8.04
N ALA A 110 14.39 -9.87 -7.43
CA ALA A 110 14.05 -11.11 -8.11
C ALA A 110 12.57 -11.44 -7.92
N VAL A 111 12.01 -12.20 -8.87
CA VAL A 111 10.68 -12.80 -8.71
C VAL A 111 10.68 -13.74 -7.49
N ARG A 112 9.51 -13.94 -6.89
CA ARG A 112 9.38 -14.79 -5.71
C ARG A 112 9.80 -16.22 -6.05
N ALA A 113 10.69 -16.78 -5.24
CA ALA A 113 10.97 -18.21 -5.27
C ALA A 113 9.66 -18.96 -4.98
N ASN A 114 9.33 -19.93 -5.82
CA ASN A 114 8.09 -20.69 -5.70
C ASN A 114 8.34 -22.18 -5.90
N ASP A 115 7.52 -22.99 -5.23
CA ASP A 115 7.66 -24.45 -5.20
C ASP A 115 7.02 -25.12 -6.45
N PHE A 116 6.50 -24.30 -7.39
CA PHE A 116 5.68 -24.74 -8.52
C PHE A 116 6.35 -24.51 -9.89
N SER A 117 7.62 -24.08 -9.91
CA SER A 117 8.38 -23.79 -11.14
C SER A 117 7.73 -22.74 -12.06
N LEU A 118 6.96 -21.81 -11.51
CA LEU A 118 6.30 -20.73 -12.24
C LEU A 118 7.25 -19.54 -12.43
N SER A 119 7.20 -18.89 -13.60
CA SER A 119 8.01 -17.69 -13.89
C SER A 119 7.45 -16.42 -13.25
N GLY A 120 6.15 -16.41 -12.94
CA GLY A 120 5.42 -15.19 -12.60
C GLY A 120 5.33 -14.20 -13.77
N GLU A 121 4.69 -13.07 -13.50
CA GLU A 121 4.52 -11.97 -14.44
C GLU A 121 4.94 -10.67 -13.76
N ARG A 122 5.97 -10.01 -14.29
CA ARG A 122 6.36 -8.67 -13.85
C ARG A 122 5.33 -7.66 -14.33
N TRP A 123 4.93 -6.78 -13.44
CA TRP A 123 3.93 -5.77 -13.70
C TRP A 123 4.25 -4.49 -12.94
N HIS A 124 3.66 -3.38 -13.35
CA HIS A 124 3.82 -2.10 -12.69
C HIS A 124 2.60 -1.22 -12.99
N ALA A 125 2.18 -0.44 -12.00
CA ALA A 125 1.06 0.50 -12.14
C ALA A 125 1.52 1.89 -11.68
N PRO A 126 1.75 2.85 -12.59
CA PRO A 126 2.05 4.22 -12.20
C PRO A 126 0.82 4.92 -11.61
N ALA A 127 0.98 6.17 -11.16
CA ALA A 127 -0.15 6.95 -10.65
C ALA A 127 -1.24 7.14 -11.72
N ILE A 128 -2.50 7.31 -11.28
CA ILE A 128 -3.59 7.63 -12.21
C ILE A 128 -3.28 8.97 -12.88
N GLY A 129 -3.39 9.02 -14.22
CA GLY A 129 -3.02 10.20 -15.01
C GLY A 129 -1.57 10.21 -15.47
N ALA A 130 -0.82 9.13 -15.25
CA ALA A 130 0.51 8.95 -15.84
C ALA A 130 0.46 8.92 -17.38
N TYR A 131 1.53 9.39 -18.00
CA TYR A 131 1.71 9.45 -19.45
C TYR A 131 3.15 9.10 -19.85
N GLY A 132 3.40 8.88 -21.14
CA GLY A 132 4.77 8.67 -21.65
C GLY A 132 5.49 7.45 -21.08
N TYR A 133 4.76 6.37 -20.79
CA TYR A 133 5.33 5.16 -20.20
C TYR A 133 6.36 4.49 -21.12
N TYR A 134 7.59 4.37 -20.66
CA TYR A 134 8.75 3.93 -21.43
C TYR A 134 9.48 2.78 -20.75
N THR A 135 9.71 1.69 -21.50
CA THR A 135 10.41 0.47 -21.07
C THR A 135 11.55 0.07 -22.01
N GLY A 136 12.11 1.03 -22.76
CA GLY A 136 13.12 0.75 -23.78
C GLY A 136 12.50 0.45 -25.15
N SER A 137 13.00 -0.59 -25.81
CA SER A 137 12.57 -1.03 -27.15
C SER A 137 11.36 -1.95 -27.17
N THR A 138 10.83 -2.31 -26.00
CA THR A 138 9.67 -3.20 -25.87
C THR A 138 8.51 -2.46 -25.22
N THR A 139 7.30 -2.79 -25.65
CA THR A 139 6.06 -2.20 -25.11
C THR A 139 5.39 -3.23 -24.22
N ALA A 140 5.26 -2.90 -22.93
CA ALA A 140 4.46 -3.69 -22.00
C ALA A 140 3.00 -3.72 -22.43
N SER A 141 2.33 -4.87 -22.26
CA SER A 141 0.87 -4.94 -22.47
C SER A 141 0.16 -4.15 -21.36
N THR A 142 -1.08 -3.74 -21.58
CA THR A 142 -1.81 -2.92 -20.61
C THR A 142 -3.20 -3.47 -20.32
N MET A 143 -3.68 -3.16 -19.12
CA MET A 143 -5.08 -3.29 -18.74
C MET A 143 -5.48 -2.10 -17.87
N VAL A 144 -6.79 -1.87 -17.74
CA VAL A 144 -7.33 -0.83 -16.86
C VAL A 144 -8.16 -1.47 -15.76
N ARG A 145 -7.90 -1.09 -14.52
CA ARG A 145 -8.70 -1.46 -13.35
C ARG A 145 -9.40 -0.20 -12.83
N THR A 146 -10.72 -0.23 -12.69
CA THR A 146 -11.46 0.88 -12.07
C THR A 146 -11.54 0.67 -10.57
N GLY A 147 -10.91 1.57 -9.81
CA GLY A 147 -10.96 1.61 -8.35
C GLY A 147 -11.81 2.76 -7.82
N GLU A 148 -11.80 2.91 -6.50
CA GLU A 148 -12.44 4.03 -5.78
C GLU A 148 -11.91 5.40 -6.24
N ASP A 149 -10.61 5.48 -6.54
CA ASP A 149 -9.96 6.72 -7.00
C ASP A 149 -10.09 6.95 -8.52
N GLY A 150 -10.76 6.05 -9.26
CA GLY A 150 -10.90 6.08 -10.71
C GLY A 150 -10.10 4.99 -11.45
N PRO A 151 -10.00 5.08 -12.79
CA PRO A 151 -9.32 4.08 -13.61
C PRO A 151 -7.80 4.17 -13.48
N ILE A 152 -7.16 3.07 -13.09
CA ILE A 152 -5.70 2.92 -13.06
C ILE A 152 -5.23 1.95 -14.14
N THR A 153 -4.21 2.36 -14.90
CA THR A 153 -3.57 1.51 -15.91
C THR A 153 -2.51 0.63 -15.25
N VAL A 154 -2.59 -0.67 -15.50
CA VAL A 154 -1.59 -1.65 -15.08
C VAL A 154 -0.83 -2.12 -16.32
N TYR A 155 0.48 -1.91 -16.31
CA TYR A 155 1.40 -2.41 -17.31
C TYR A 155 1.84 -3.81 -16.92
N ARG A 156 1.69 -4.73 -17.86
CA ARG A 156 1.85 -6.16 -17.72
C ARG A 156 3.01 -6.65 -18.59
N GLN A 157 3.62 -7.76 -18.18
CA GLN A 157 4.81 -8.32 -18.83
C GLN A 157 5.96 -7.31 -18.94
N VAL A 158 6.22 -6.53 -17.88
CA VAL A 158 7.36 -5.60 -17.85
C VAL A 158 8.66 -6.40 -18.02
N PRO A 159 9.56 -6.02 -18.95
CA PRO A 159 10.77 -6.78 -19.19
C PRO A 159 11.66 -6.88 -17.96
N ALA A 160 12.41 -7.99 -17.85
CA ALA A 160 13.39 -8.16 -16.79
C ALA A 160 14.51 -7.11 -16.88
N GLY A 161 14.96 -6.58 -15.75
CA GLY A 161 16.07 -5.62 -15.69
C GLY A 161 15.73 -4.21 -16.20
N VAL A 162 14.47 -3.93 -16.51
CA VAL A 162 14.01 -2.61 -16.96
C VAL A 162 13.36 -1.85 -15.81
N SER A 163 13.76 -0.59 -15.63
CA SER A 163 13.08 0.37 -14.74
C SER A 163 12.22 1.30 -15.59
N PRO A 164 10.88 1.16 -15.56
CA PRO A 164 10.00 1.99 -16.37
C PRO A 164 10.13 3.47 -16.04
N ARG A 165 10.07 4.32 -17.07
CA ARG A 165 9.99 5.78 -16.93
C ARG A 165 8.63 6.28 -17.37
N TRP A 166 8.10 7.28 -16.69
CA TRP A 166 6.77 7.82 -16.97
C TRP A 166 6.64 9.27 -16.48
N GLY A 167 5.89 10.09 -17.20
CA GLY A 167 5.52 11.42 -16.77
C GLY A 167 4.22 11.39 -15.95
N CYS A 168 4.05 12.36 -15.06
CA CYS A 168 2.81 12.53 -14.30
C CYS A 168 2.67 13.97 -13.86
N ALA A 169 1.46 14.53 -14.02
CA ALA A 169 1.18 15.86 -13.51
C ALA A 169 1.36 15.89 -11.99
N VAL A 170 1.96 16.96 -11.46
CA VAL A 170 2.29 17.06 -10.03
C VAL A 170 1.05 16.84 -9.14
N GLY A 171 -0.10 17.36 -9.57
CA GLY A 171 -1.39 17.21 -8.89
C GLY A 171 -1.96 15.79 -8.89
N ASP A 172 -1.49 14.94 -9.79
CA ASP A 172 -2.03 13.61 -10.03
C ASP A 172 -1.19 12.50 -9.39
N TYR A 173 0.04 12.79 -8.96
CA TYR A 173 1.00 11.80 -8.44
C TYR A 173 0.44 10.93 -7.30
N LEU A 174 -0.48 11.49 -6.50
CA LEU A 174 -1.11 10.79 -5.38
C LEU A 174 -2.41 10.06 -5.74
N ARG A 175 -2.90 10.13 -6.98
CA ARG A 175 -4.12 9.43 -7.40
C ARG A 175 -3.83 7.93 -7.59
N GLY A 176 -4.69 7.08 -7.03
CA GLY A 176 -4.49 5.63 -7.02
C GLY A 176 -3.36 5.16 -6.09
N ARG A 177 -2.86 6.02 -5.19
CA ARG A 177 -1.81 5.67 -4.24
C ARG A 177 -2.27 4.62 -3.23
N VAL A 178 -1.32 3.91 -2.65
CA VAL A 178 -1.55 3.14 -1.41
C VAL A 178 -1.68 4.11 -0.24
N ARG A 179 -2.71 3.92 0.58
CA ARG A 179 -3.06 4.70 1.75
C ARG A 179 -3.07 3.79 2.97
N LEU A 180 -2.43 4.26 4.03
CA LEU A 180 -2.61 3.73 5.36
C LEU A 180 -3.43 4.73 6.17
N ARG A 181 -4.52 4.26 6.79
CA ARG A 181 -5.41 5.08 7.61
C ARG A 181 -5.59 4.50 9.00
N THR A 182 -5.80 5.35 9.98
CA THR A 182 -6.09 4.95 11.36
C THR A 182 -7.07 5.89 12.04
N GLY A 183 -7.66 5.50 13.17
CA GLY A 183 -8.51 6.35 13.98
C GLY A 183 -9.95 6.55 13.47
N TYR A 184 -10.75 7.27 14.25
CA TYR A 184 -12.11 7.70 13.91
C TYR A 184 -12.29 9.20 14.21
N PRO A 185 -12.50 10.06 13.21
CA PRO A 185 -12.55 9.75 11.76
C PRO A 185 -11.19 9.26 11.21
N PRO A 186 -11.19 8.49 10.11
CA PRO A 186 -9.97 7.91 9.57
C PRO A 186 -9.02 9.00 9.05
N ARG A 187 -7.79 9.02 9.60
CA ARG A 187 -6.69 9.90 9.16
C ARG A 187 -5.68 9.11 8.34
N GLU A 188 -5.22 9.68 7.22
CA GLU A 188 -4.15 9.09 6.42
C GLU A 188 -2.78 9.35 7.06
N LEU A 189 -1.95 8.32 7.17
CA LEU A 189 -0.64 8.36 7.80
C LEU A 189 0.48 8.57 6.78
N THR A 190 1.55 9.23 7.24
CA THR A 190 2.80 9.47 6.50
C THR A 190 3.98 8.97 7.31
N GLY A 191 5.00 8.43 6.65
CA GLY A 191 6.18 7.87 7.29
C GLY A 191 5.90 6.55 8.02
N LEU A 192 6.84 6.17 8.90
CA LEU A 192 6.88 4.86 9.55
C LEU A 192 6.69 4.92 11.07
N THR A 193 6.77 6.11 11.66
CA THR A 193 6.82 6.32 13.11
C THR A 193 5.48 6.75 13.72
N ALA A 194 4.47 7.04 12.89
CA ALA A 194 3.15 7.44 13.35
C ALA A 194 2.46 6.32 14.14
N ALA A 195 1.80 6.69 15.23
CA ALA A 195 1.04 5.74 16.03
C ALA A 195 -0.20 5.24 15.27
N VAL A 196 -0.38 3.91 15.25
CA VAL A 196 -1.52 3.24 14.63
C VAL A 196 -2.39 2.64 15.73
N ASP A 197 -3.68 2.96 15.70
CA ASP A 197 -4.67 2.35 16.57
C ASP A 197 -4.87 0.88 16.20
N VAL A 198 -4.67 -0.01 17.18
CA VAL A 198 -4.80 -1.46 17.02
C VAL A 198 -6.19 -1.90 16.60
N ASP A 199 -7.19 -1.12 17.00
CA ASP A 199 -8.59 -1.38 16.75
C ASP A 199 -9.11 -0.65 15.51
N GLN A 200 -8.33 0.28 14.96
CA GLN A 200 -8.74 1.15 13.86
C GLN A 200 -7.57 1.36 12.88
N TRP A 201 -7.39 0.40 11.97
CA TRP A 201 -6.43 0.50 10.87
C TRP A 201 -7.04 0.05 9.55
N GLU A 202 -6.62 0.68 8.45
CA GLU A 202 -7.03 0.37 7.09
C GLU A 202 -5.83 0.58 6.15
N LEU A 203 -5.55 -0.42 5.33
CA LEU A 203 -4.55 -0.40 4.26
C LEU A 203 -5.29 -0.59 2.92
N SER A 204 -5.18 0.37 2.00
CA SER A 204 -5.95 0.36 0.74
C SER A 204 -5.16 0.96 -0.42
N ASN A 205 -5.39 0.48 -1.65
CA ASN A 205 -4.94 1.13 -2.89
C ASN A 205 -6.11 1.61 -3.77
N GLY A 206 -7.33 1.62 -3.23
CA GLY A 206 -8.57 1.91 -3.97
C GLY A 206 -9.11 0.77 -4.84
N LEU A 207 -8.37 -0.33 -5.04
CA LEU A 207 -8.83 -1.55 -5.72
C LEU A 207 -9.07 -2.70 -4.75
N VAL A 208 -8.20 -2.81 -3.75
CA VAL A 208 -8.26 -3.77 -2.65
C VAL A 208 -7.96 -3.02 -1.35
N ARG A 209 -8.60 -3.47 -0.27
CA ARG A 209 -8.43 -2.97 1.07
C ARG A 209 -8.25 -4.14 2.04
N ALA A 210 -7.32 -4.01 2.97
CA ALA A 210 -7.28 -4.78 4.21
C ALA A 210 -7.61 -3.84 5.39
N ARG A 211 -8.51 -4.25 6.28
CA ARG A 211 -8.77 -3.54 7.53
C ARG A 211 -9.14 -4.52 8.64
N ARG A 212 -9.14 -4.06 9.88
CA ARG A 212 -9.70 -4.84 10.99
C ARG A 212 -11.19 -5.12 10.72
N SER A 213 -11.65 -6.34 11.01
CA SER A 213 -13.07 -6.68 11.04
C SER A 213 -13.73 -6.22 12.34
N TYR A 214 -15.06 -6.24 12.42
CA TYR A 214 -15.79 -6.04 13.69
C TYR A 214 -15.49 -7.16 14.69
N THR A 215 -15.28 -8.39 14.20
CA THR A 215 -14.78 -9.49 15.03
C THR A 215 -13.30 -9.24 15.30
N ALA A 216 -12.95 -9.08 16.58
CA ALA A 216 -11.57 -8.87 17.00
C ALA A 216 -10.67 -10.03 16.50
N GLY A 217 -9.45 -9.69 16.08
CA GLY A 217 -8.47 -10.65 15.53
C GLY A 217 -8.68 -11.05 14.06
N SER A 218 -9.91 -10.96 13.53
CA SER A 218 -10.18 -11.20 12.10
C SER A 218 -9.84 -9.98 11.24
N MET A 219 -9.49 -10.23 9.97
CA MET A 219 -9.22 -9.21 8.96
C MET A 219 -10.31 -9.20 7.90
N GLU A 220 -10.77 -8.01 7.51
CA GLU A 220 -11.61 -7.83 6.34
C GLU A 220 -10.74 -7.50 5.12
N VAL A 221 -10.91 -8.26 4.03
CA VAL A 221 -10.36 -7.95 2.71
C VAL A 221 -11.50 -7.52 1.80
N GLY A 222 -11.53 -6.24 1.43
CA GLY A 222 -12.51 -5.65 0.53
C GLY A 222 -11.95 -5.51 -0.88
N SER A 223 -12.77 -5.85 -1.88
CA SER A 223 -12.45 -5.62 -3.29
C SER A 223 -13.40 -4.60 -3.90
N TYR A 224 -12.86 -3.66 -4.69
CA TYR A 224 -13.66 -2.63 -5.35
C TYR A 224 -14.10 -3.09 -6.75
N THR A 225 -15.38 -3.41 -6.91
CA THR A 225 -15.97 -3.85 -8.19
C THR A 225 -17.29 -3.11 -8.44
N GLY A 226 -17.21 -1.78 -8.60
CA GLY A 226 -18.37 -0.88 -8.61
C GLY A 226 -18.85 -0.47 -7.21
N GLY A 227 -18.14 -0.91 -6.18
CA GLY A 227 -18.38 -0.67 -4.76
C GLY A 227 -17.54 -1.65 -3.93
N TRP A 228 -17.39 -1.38 -2.64
CA TRP A 228 -16.61 -2.25 -1.73
C TRP A 228 -17.35 -3.55 -1.41
N LYS A 229 -16.75 -4.68 -1.74
CA LYS A 229 -17.26 -6.04 -1.48
C LYS A 229 -16.33 -6.75 -0.47
N PRO A 230 -16.67 -6.73 0.83
CA PRO A 230 -15.81 -7.28 1.88
C PRO A 230 -15.97 -8.79 2.04
N LYS A 231 -14.85 -9.48 2.28
CA LYS A 231 -14.82 -10.84 2.82
C LYS A 231 -13.95 -10.88 4.08
N VAL A 232 -14.41 -11.58 5.11
CA VAL A 232 -13.69 -11.70 6.38
C VAL A 232 -12.83 -12.95 6.36
N TRP A 233 -11.56 -12.79 6.72
CA TRP A 233 -10.53 -13.81 6.79
C TRP A 233 -10.05 -13.96 8.23
N ASN A 234 -9.92 -15.20 8.67
CA ASN A 234 -9.32 -15.59 9.93
C ASN A 234 -7.89 -16.06 9.68
N ILE A 235 -7.04 -15.77 10.65
CA ILE A 235 -5.68 -16.30 10.74
C ILE A 235 -5.64 -17.20 11.97
N ASP A 236 -5.25 -18.45 11.79
CA ASP A 236 -5.14 -19.46 12.84
C ASP A 236 -3.73 -20.04 12.84
N ILE A 237 -3.20 -20.27 14.03
CA ILE A 237 -1.87 -20.85 14.24
C ILE A 237 -1.95 -22.26 14.88
N GLY A 238 -2.98 -23.04 14.52
CA GLY A 238 -3.18 -24.43 14.90
C GLY A 238 -3.75 -24.66 16.30
N SER A 239 -3.97 -23.60 17.08
CA SER A 239 -4.61 -23.65 18.41
C SER A 239 -5.83 -22.74 18.49
N GLY A 240 -6.43 -22.43 17.34
CA GLY A 240 -7.56 -21.52 17.22
C GLY A 240 -7.14 -20.18 16.62
N PRO A 241 -8.11 -19.45 16.02
CA PRO A 241 -7.86 -18.19 15.35
C PRO A 241 -7.36 -17.13 16.32
N ILE A 242 -6.62 -16.17 15.79
CA ILE A 242 -6.26 -14.94 16.49
C ILE A 242 -7.55 -14.21 16.88
N THR A 243 -7.69 -13.86 18.16
CA THR A 243 -8.90 -13.21 18.70
C THR A 243 -8.70 -11.73 18.99
N SER A 244 -7.46 -11.26 19.04
CA SER A 244 -7.14 -9.84 19.17
C SER A 244 -5.71 -9.56 18.71
N TRP A 245 -5.45 -8.31 18.33
CA TRP A 245 -4.11 -7.82 18.03
C TRP A 245 -3.63 -6.98 19.22
N GLU A 246 -2.34 -7.05 19.53
CA GLU A 246 -1.73 -6.28 20.62
C GLU A 246 -1.03 -5.03 20.11
N SER A 247 -0.47 -5.08 18.91
CA SER A 247 0.21 -3.94 18.31
C SER A 247 0.12 -3.93 16.78
N VAL A 248 0.27 -2.72 16.24
CA VAL A 248 0.21 -2.42 14.82
C VAL A 248 1.36 -1.47 14.51
N THR A 249 2.25 -1.88 13.61
CA THR A 249 3.47 -1.12 13.26
C THR A 249 3.60 -0.97 11.76
N ILE A 250 4.15 0.17 11.31
CA ILE A 250 4.31 0.48 9.90
C ILE A 250 5.71 0.05 9.47
N LEU A 251 5.80 -0.91 8.54
CA LEU A 251 7.09 -1.35 7.99
C LEU A 251 7.47 -0.60 6.71
N ARG A 252 6.45 -0.17 5.95
CA ARG A 252 6.62 0.57 4.69
C ARG A 252 5.40 1.46 4.43
N ASN A 253 5.58 2.67 3.91
CA ASN A 253 4.47 3.59 3.66
C ASN A 253 4.71 4.53 2.46
N ASP A 254 5.00 3.95 1.30
CA ASP A 254 5.21 4.70 0.07
C ASP A 254 3.91 4.79 -0.75
N PRO A 255 3.74 5.79 -1.64
CA PRO A 255 2.58 5.88 -2.53
C PRO A 255 2.38 4.64 -3.42
N GLU A 256 3.43 3.89 -3.69
CA GLU A 256 3.47 2.70 -4.55
C GLU A 256 3.19 1.42 -3.77
N ALA A 257 3.61 1.33 -2.50
CA ALA A 257 3.40 0.17 -1.65
C ALA A 257 3.47 0.53 -0.17
N ALA A 258 2.60 -0.09 0.63
CA ALA A 258 2.66 0.02 2.08
C ALA A 258 2.51 -1.35 2.74
N THR A 259 3.23 -1.53 3.85
CA THR A 259 3.28 -2.75 4.63
C THR A 259 3.05 -2.43 6.09
N LEU A 260 2.14 -3.16 6.70
CA LEU A 260 1.77 -3.00 8.10
C LEU A 260 1.91 -4.35 8.80
N ARG A 261 2.49 -4.35 10.01
CA ARG A 261 2.71 -5.53 10.84
C ARG A 261 1.78 -5.52 12.05
N LEU A 262 1.01 -6.58 12.18
CA LEU A 262 0.17 -6.91 13.33
C LEU A 262 0.90 -7.92 14.22
N THR A 263 0.78 -7.81 15.54
CA THR A 263 1.36 -8.79 16.47
C THR A 263 0.38 -9.26 17.52
N GLU A 264 0.48 -10.53 17.90
CA GLU A 264 -0.20 -11.16 19.03
C GLU A 264 0.86 -11.93 19.85
N SER A 265 0.89 -11.77 21.18
CA SER A 265 1.74 -12.60 22.02
C SER A 265 1.12 -13.98 22.16
N ARG A 266 1.95 -15.02 22.00
CA ARG A 266 1.49 -16.41 22.04
C ARG A 266 2.58 -17.27 22.65
N ALA A 267 2.24 -18.14 23.58
CA ALA A 267 3.24 -19.07 24.11
C ALA A 267 3.50 -20.22 23.11
N PRO A 268 4.77 -20.48 22.71
CA PRO A 268 5.98 -19.70 22.98
C PRO A 268 6.19 -18.53 21.99
N GLY A 269 6.56 -17.36 22.52
CA GLY A 269 6.92 -16.18 21.71
C GLY A 269 5.75 -15.28 21.27
N ARG A 270 5.67 -15.01 19.96
CA ARG A 270 4.69 -14.12 19.33
C ARG A 270 4.37 -14.57 17.91
N VAL A 271 3.20 -14.18 17.43
CA VAL A 271 2.82 -14.24 16.02
C VAL A 271 2.96 -12.84 15.43
N ALA A 272 3.54 -12.75 14.24
CA ALA A 272 3.58 -11.52 13.45
C ALA A 272 2.88 -11.76 12.11
N VAL A 273 2.05 -10.82 11.71
CA VAL A 273 1.36 -10.83 10.40
C VAL A 273 1.68 -9.54 9.68
N ASP A 274 2.36 -9.65 8.55
CA ASP A 274 2.63 -8.52 7.67
C ASP A 274 1.60 -8.50 6.53
N LEU A 275 0.94 -7.36 6.36
CA LEU A 275 -0.01 -7.09 5.30
C LEU A 275 0.61 -6.09 4.35
N THR A 276 0.73 -6.44 3.08
CA THR A 276 1.27 -5.55 2.03
C THR A 276 0.24 -5.33 0.94
N VAL A 277 0.05 -4.06 0.58
CA VAL A 277 -0.74 -3.66 -0.58
C VAL A 277 0.13 -2.81 -1.49
N ARG A 278 -0.01 -3.04 -2.81
CA ARG A 278 0.72 -2.35 -3.87
C ARG A 278 -0.25 -1.58 -4.75
N ARG A 279 0.15 -0.42 -5.25
CA ARG A 279 -0.62 0.36 -6.24
C ARG A 279 -1.00 -0.53 -7.41
N GLY A 280 -2.25 -0.45 -7.85
CA GLY A 280 -2.74 -1.24 -8.98
C GLY A 280 -3.02 -2.72 -8.68
N SER A 281 -2.58 -3.29 -7.55
CA SER A 281 -2.85 -4.69 -7.20
C SER A 281 -4.33 -4.95 -6.89
N ARG A 282 -4.81 -6.17 -7.18
CA ARG A 282 -6.12 -6.71 -6.75
C ARG A 282 -6.02 -7.61 -5.52
N THR A 283 -4.82 -7.78 -4.98
CA THR A 283 -4.54 -8.71 -3.89
C THR A 283 -3.84 -8.01 -2.73
N VAL A 284 -4.13 -8.50 -1.52
CA VAL A 284 -3.37 -8.21 -0.30
C VAL A 284 -2.38 -9.35 -0.11
N GLU A 285 -1.10 -9.01 0.01
CA GLU A 285 -0.07 -9.99 0.37
C GLU A 285 -0.04 -10.14 1.89
N VAL A 286 -0.03 -11.37 2.38
CA VAL A 286 -0.06 -11.71 3.80
C VAL A 286 1.14 -12.59 4.12
N TYR A 287 1.92 -12.21 5.12
CA TYR A 287 3.04 -13.01 5.60
C TYR A 287 2.85 -13.28 7.09
N VAL A 288 2.57 -14.53 7.44
CA VAL A 288 2.37 -14.95 8.83
C VAL A 288 3.64 -15.64 9.31
N GLN A 289 4.14 -15.23 10.47
CA GLN A 289 5.31 -15.80 11.12
C GLN A 289 5.00 -16.14 12.58
N ARG A 290 5.47 -17.30 13.04
CA ARG A 290 5.44 -17.75 14.44
C ARG A 290 6.83 -18.22 14.89
N GLY A 291 7.03 -18.37 16.19
CA GLY A 291 8.33 -18.71 16.80
C GLY A 291 8.71 -20.20 16.75
N ASP A 292 7.73 -21.08 16.51
CA ASP A 292 7.86 -22.54 16.57
C ASP A 292 7.18 -23.20 15.36
N SER A 293 7.56 -24.44 15.05
CA SER A 293 6.93 -25.17 13.94
C SER A 293 5.54 -25.65 14.34
N GLY A 294 4.53 -25.33 13.53
CA GLY A 294 3.16 -25.77 13.76
C GLY A 294 2.28 -25.59 12.53
N THR A 295 0.97 -25.56 12.76
CA THR A 295 0.01 -25.24 11.69
C THR A 295 -0.19 -23.74 11.61
N ILE A 296 -0.28 -23.22 10.38
CA ILE A 296 -0.73 -21.87 10.08
C ILE A 296 -1.81 -21.96 9.01
N SER A 297 -2.95 -21.32 9.23
CA SER A 297 -4.08 -21.29 8.31
C SER A 297 -4.56 -19.86 8.10
N VAL A 298 -4.94 -19.53 6.86
CA VAL A 298 -5.60 -18.28 6.50
C VAL A 298 -6.84 -18.64 5.68
N TYR A 299 -8.03 -18.42 6.24
CA TYR A 299 -9.28 -18.95 5.70
C TYR A 299 -10.46 -18.01 5.89
N LEU A 300 -11.52 -18.20 5.10
CA LEU A 300 -12.72 -17.37 5.19
C LEU A 300 -13.50 -17.65 6.48
N ALA A 301 -13.95 -16.60 7.15
CA ALA A 301 -14.81 -16.70 8.33
C ALA A 301 -16.18 -17.31 8.00
N SER A 302 -16.71 -17.00 6.81
CA SER A 302 -17.88 -17.66 6.24
C SER A 302 -17.40 -18.68 5.21
N ALA A 303 -17.58 -19.96 5.51
CA ALA A 303 -17.02 -21.04 4.71
C ALA A 303 -17.51 -20.99 3.25
N GLU A 304 -16.57 -21.01 2.30
CA GLU A 304 -16.85 -21.13 0.87
C GLU A 304 -16.06 -22.30 0.29
N THR A 305 -16.72 -23.16 -0.49
CA THR A 305 -16.04 -24.22 -1.24
C THR A 305 -15.10 -23.60 -2.27
N MET A 306 -13.83 -23.96 -2.21
CA MET A 306 -12.82 -23.57 -3.19
C MET A 306 -12.25 -24.78 -3.91
N THR A 307 -11.91 -24.60 -5.17
CA THR A 307 -11.23 -25.59 -5.99
C THR A 307 -9.74 -25.30 -5.99
N ASP A 308 -8.94 -26.34 -5.78
CA ASP A 308 -7.49 -26.25 -5.79
C ASP A 308 -6.93 -26.19 -7.22
N SER A 309 -5.83 -25.45 -7.37
CA SER A 309 -5.07 -25.30 -8.60
C SER A 309 -3.60 -25.03 -8.27
N THR A 310 -2.74 -25.02 -9.28
CA THR A 310 -1.30 -24.78 -9.07
C THR A 310 -1.08 -23.42 -8.43
N SER A 311 -0.65 -23.42 -7.17
CA SER A 311 -0.29 -22.25 -6.35
C SER A 311 -1.46 -21.38 -5.87
N TYR A 312 -2.72 -21.80 -6.04
CA TYR A 312 -3.90 -21.09 -5.50
C TYR A 312 -5.16 -21.95 -5.39
N VAL A 313 -6.09 -21.50 -4.54
CA VAL A 313 -7.47 -21.99 -4.43
C VAL A 313 -8.43 -20.89 -4.85
N VAL A 314 -9.48 -21.23 -5.60
CA VAL A 314 -10.47 -20.26 -6.08
C VAL A 314 -11.87 -20.82 -5.97
N ARG A 315 -12.85 -19.97 -5.65
CA ARG A 315 -14.26 -20.38 -5.69
C ARG A 315 -14.66 -20.75 -7.13
N PRO A 316 -15.31 -21.90 -7.37
CA PRO A 316 -15.62 -22.36 -8.72
C PRO A 316 -16.73 -21.55 -9.40
N THR A 317 -17.62 -20.94 -8.61
CA THR A 317 -18.78 -20.18 -9.06
C THR A 317 -18.73 -18.74 -8.57
N ASP A 318 -19.43 -17.86 -9.27
CA ASP A 318 -19.52 -16.43 -8.94
C ASP A 318 -20.40 -16.23 -7.70
N ASP A 319 -20.04 -15.27 -6.83
CA ASP A 319 -20.82 -14.92 -5.65
C ASP A 319 -21.94 -13.96 -6.01
N ALA A 320 -22.71 -13.51 -5.02
CA ALA A 320 -23.81 -12.58 -5.24
C ALA A 320 -23.35 -11.25 -5.86
N ASP A 321 -22.06 -10.92 -5.76
CA ASP A 321 -21.44 -9.74 -6.34
C ASP A 321 -20.76 -10.01 -7.69
N GLY A 322 -20.91 -11.23 -8.24
CA GLY A 322 -20.33 -11.63 -9.52
C GLY A 322 -18.82 -11.91 -9.45
N ASN A 323 -18.25 -12.09 -8.26
CA ASN A 323 -16.82 -12.29 -8.04
C ASN A 323 -16.52 -13.72 -7.57
N ARG A 324 -15.26 -14.15 -7.66
CA ARG A 324 -14.80 -15.41 -7.02
C ARG A 324 -13.73 -15.10 -5.99
N ALA A 325 -13.94 -15.51 -4.75
CA ALA A 325 -12.89 -15.46 -3.73
C ALA A 325 -11.69 -16.31 -4.16
N ILE A 326 -10.49 -15.80 -3.93
CA ILE A 326 -9.25 -16.48 -4.28
C ILE A 326 -8.19 -16.25 -3.20
N ALA A 327 -7.42 -17.29 -2.92
CA ALA A 327 -6.23 -17.22 -2.10
C ALA A 327 -5.14 -18.08 -2.72
N GLY A 328 -3.87 -17.70 -2.57
CA GLY A 328 -2.78 -18.53 -3.04
C GLY A 328 -1.47 -18.24 -2.33
N SER A 329 -0.43 -19.00 -2.69
CA SER A 329 0.89 -18.89 -2.10
C SER A 329 1.95 -19.28 -3.12
N ALA A 330 3.15 -18.70 -3.04
CA ALA A 330 4.29 -19.18 -3.82
C ALA A 330 4.85 -20.50 -3.27
N ARG A 331 4.47 -20.88 -2.04
CA ARG A 331 4.92 -22.11 -1.38
C ARG A 331 3.84 -23.17 -1.38
N ASN A 332 4.24 -24.41 -1.16
CA ASN A 332 3.31 -25.51 -0.97
C ASN A 332 2.38 -25.25 0.22
N PHE A 333 1.10 -25.58 0.05
CA PHE A 333 0.02 -25.48 1.02
C PHE A 333 -1.04 -26.56 0.74
N ASP A 334 -1.93 -26.79 1.70
CA ASP A 334 -3.16 -27.57 1.52
C ASP A 334 -4.39 -26.65 1.54
N PRO A 335 -5.44 -26.92 0.75
CA PRO A 335 -6.69 -26.17 0.82
C PRO A 335 -7.35 -26.31 2.19
N HIS A 336 -7.78 -25.19 2.79
CA HIS A 336 -8.54 -25.22 4.03
C HIS A 336 -10.02 -25.52 3.78
N ALA A 337 -10.66 -26.32 4.64
CA ALA A 337 -12.06 -26.76 4.46
C ALA A 337 -13.08 -25.60 4.44
N ALA A 338 -12.79 -24.49 5.12
CA ALA A 338 -13.61 -23.28 5.10
C ALA A 338 -13.29 -22.32 3.92
N GLY A 339 -12.42 -22.73 2.99
CA GLY A 339 -11.92 -21.89 1.91
C GLY A 339 -10.71 -21.06 2.35
N GLY A 340 -9.61 -21.15 1.60
CA GLY A 340 -8.31 -20.56 1.94
C GLY A 340 -7.21 -21.60 2.00
N LEU A 341 -6.17 -21.32 2.77
CA LEU A 341 -4.92 -22.09 2.79
C LEU A 341 -4.61 -22.56 4.20
N THR A 342 -4.00 -23.74 4.31
CA THR A 342 -3.37 -24.22 5.54
C THR A 342 -2.02 -24.83 5.22
N LYS A 343 -1.09 -24.72 6.16
CA LYS A 343 0.23 -25.33 6.08
C LYS A 343 0.63 -25.86 7.44
N THR A 344 0.96 -27.15 7.50
CA THR A 344 1.41 -27.81 8.73
C THR A 344 2.94 -27.83 8.80
N SER A 345 3.47 -28.05 10.00
CA SER A 345 4.91 -28.15 10.26
C SER A 345 5.73 -26.99 9.69
N THR A 346 5.25 -25.76 9.88
CA THR A 346 5.89 -24.54 9.38
C THR A 346 5.98 -23.46 10.45
N THR A 347 6.99 -22.60 10.34
CA THR A 347 7.11 -21.36 11.10
C THR A 347 6.57 -20.15 10.34
N VAL A 348 6.33 -20.30 9.04
CA VAL A 348 5.92 -19.22 8.14
C VAL A 348 4.88 -19.67 7.12
N LEU A 349 3.98 -18.76 6.77
CA LEU A 349 3.08 -18.91 5.63
C LEU A 349 3.05 -17.56 4.89
N ASP A 350 3.55 -17.55 3.66
CA ASP A 350 3.33 -16.46 2.73
C ASP A 350 2.11 -16.76 1.88
N CYS A 351 1.19 -15.82 1.74
CA CYS A 351 0.04 -15.97 0.88
C CYS A 351 -0.44 -14.63 0.34
N TRP A 352 -1.45 -14.69 -0.52
CA TRP A 352 -2.16 -13.53 -1.01
C TRP A 352 -3.65 -13.81 -1.04
N LEU A 353 -4.44 -12.76 -0.81
CA LEU A 353 -5.89 -12.81 -0.70
C LEU A 353 -6.49 -11.79 -1.67
N GLY A 354 -7.59 -12.14 -2.33
CA GLY A 354 -8.30 -11.21 -3.20
C GLY A 354 -9.55 -11.81 -3.80
N VAL A 355 -9.98 -11.24 -4.94
CA VAL A 355 -11.06 -11.78 -5.76
C VAL A 355 -10.68 -11.77 -7.23
N VAL A 356 -11.22 -12.75 -7.97
CA VAL A 356 -11.32 -12.71 -9.43
C VAL A 356 -12.49 -11.79 -9.77
N ALA A 357 -12.17 -10.53 -10.10
CA ALA A 357 -13.16 -9.50 -10.36
C ALA A 357 -13.95 -9.80 -11.64
N GLY A 358 -15.28 -9.87 -11.55
CA GLY A 358 -16.14 -10.31 -12.65
C GLY A 358 -16.19 -11.84 -12.84
N GLY A 359 -15.59 -12.60 -11.92
CA GLY A 359 -15.80 -14.05 -11.80
C GLY A 359 -15.43 -14.81 -13.07
N GLY A 360 -16.41 -15.53 -13.64
CA GLY A 360 -16.23 -16.29 -14.89
C GLY A 360 -15.93 -15.42 -16.13
N SER A 361 -16.24 -14.13 -16.06
CA SER A 361 -16.06 -13.15 -17.14
C SER A 361 -14.91 -12.19 -16.87
N ALA A 362 -13.99 -12.54 -15.97
CA ALA A 362 -12.85 -11.71 -15.62
C ALA A 362 -11.98 -11.38 -16.84
N VAL A 363 -11.65 -10.10 -16.98
CA VAL A 363 -10.76 -9.61 -18.03
C VAL A 363 -9.36 -10.21 -17.89
N SER A 364 -8.61 -10.27 -19.00
CA SER A 364 -7.20 -10.67 -18.95
C SER A 364 -6.44 -9.77 -17.96
N GLY A 365 -5.66 -10.39 -17.08
CA GLY A 365 -4.99 -9.74 -15.95
C GLY A 365 -5.75 -9.80 -14.61
N ASP A 366 -7.06 -10.04 -14.60
CA ASP A 366 -7.85 -10.27 -13.37
C ASP A 366 -8.32 -11.72 -13.21
N GLN A 367 -8.06 -12.59 -14.20
CA GLN A 367 -8.25 -14.04 -14.07
C GLN A 367 -7.34 -14.64 -13.00
N ALA A 368 -7.80 -15.73 -12.37
CA ALA A 368 -7.12 -16.38 -11.25
C ALA A 368 -5.62 -16.64 -11.47
N ALA A 369 -5.25 -17.25 -12.61
CA ALA A 369 -3.86 -17.53 -12.96
C ALA A 369 -3.02 -16.25 -13.13
N HIS A 370 -3.60 -15.17 -13.68
CA HIS A 370 -2.90 -13.90 -13.84
C HIS A 370 -2.67 -13.20 -12.49
N LEU A 371 -3.61 -13.29 -11.55
CA LEU A 371 -3.43 -12.77 -10.19
C LEU A 371 -2.30 -13.51 -9.46
N ARG A 372 -2.25 -14.83 -9.60
CA ARG A 372 -1.13 -15.66 -9.13
C ARG A 372 0.19 -15.21 -9.75
N ASP A 373 0.24 -15.07 -11.08
CA ASP A 373 1.49 -14.73 -11.77
C ASP A 373 1.95 -13.32 -11.39
N GLN A 374 1.03 -12.36 -11.24
CA GLN A 374 1.32 -11.03 -10.70
C GLN A 374 1.86 -11.06 -9.27
N TYR A 375 1.33 -11.94 -8.41
CA TYR A 375 1.91 -12.14 -7.07
C TYR A 375 3.35 -12.66 -7.19
N ILE A 376 3.60 -13.72 -7.97
CA ILE A 376 4.96 -14.29 -8.10
C ILE A 376 5.95 -13.27 -8.70
N GLY A 377 5.50 -12.49 -9.68
CA GLY A 377 6.32 -11.51 -10.40
C GLY A 377 6.35 -10.09 -9.81
N ALA A 378 5.68 -9.84 -8.69
CA ALA A 378 5.69 -8.53 -8.03
C ALA A 378 7.09 -8.21 -7.48
N LEU A 379 7.68 -7.13 -7.97
CA LEU A 379 9.00 -6.66 -7.54
C LEU A 379 8.88 -5.52 -6.52
N PRO A 380 9.84 -5.38 -5.58
CA PRO A 380 10.04 -4.13 -4.86
C PRO A 380 10.21 -2.95 -5.83
N GLU A 381 9.49 -1.87 -5.57
CA GLU A 381 9.57 -0.63 -6.34
C GLU A 381 10.14 0.48 -5.48
N THR A 382 10.97 1.34 -6.06
CA THR A 382 11.28 2.66 -5.50
C THR A 382 11.20 3.70 -6.62
N THR A 383 10.45 4.77 -6.42
CA THR A 383 10.31 5.84 -7.42
C THR A 383 11.37 6.90 -7.22
N ALA A 384 12.02 7.30 -8.31
CA ALA A 384 12.97 8.42 -8.33
C ALA A 384 12.57 9.43 -9.42
N ALA A 385 12.85 10.72 -9.20
CA ALA A 385 12.79 11.70 -10.26
C ALA A 385 14.06 11.62 -11.12
N VAL A 386 13.90 11.62 -12.44
CA VAL A 386 14.98 11.68 -13.41
C VAL A 386 14.73 12.80 -14.39
N ARG A 387 15.79 13.50 -14.80
CA ARG A 387 15.67 14.55 -15.81
C ARG A 387 15.35 13.90 -17.17
N ARG A 388 14.38 14.47 -17.88
CA ARG A 388 14.00 14.00 -19.22
C ARG A 388 15.12 14.23 -20.23
#